data_AF-A0A538G2I6-F1
#
_entry.id   AF-A0A538G2I6-F1
#
_cell.length_a   1.000
_cell.length_b   1.000
_cell.length_c   1.000
_cell.angle_alpha   90.00
_cell.angle_beta   90.00
_cell.angle_gamma   90.00
#
_symmetry.space_group_name_H-M   'P 1'
#
loop_
_entity.id
_entity.type
_entity.pdbx_description
1 polymer ?
#
loop_
_entity_poly.entity_id
_entity_poly.type
_entity_poly.pdbx_seq_one_letter_code
_entity_poly.pdbx_strand_id
1 'polypeptide(L)'
;MVRRLRRALPRAPRRRRHERLGATPWRRRGAGPARGRRHSPRARYGQAEERGALLELARQRAGDWPASATAEIGDTPEDVATAKAAGFRSIAVSSPRTRDRAELAGADEIVDDMDGVIRALLSAGR
;
A
#
# COMPACT_ATOMS: atom_id res chain seq x y z
N MET A 1 41.83 -13.95 -24.75
CA MET A 1 42.48 -13.10 -23.74
C MET A 1 41.76 -11.75 -23.68
N VAL A 2 40.80 -11.58 -22.76
CA VAL A 2 40.12 -10.29 -22.51
C VAL A 2 39.92 -10.16 -21.00
N ARG A 3 40.74 -9.31 -20.36
CA ARG A 3 40.56 -8.87 -18.97
C ARG A 3 39.42 -7.84 -18.94
N ARG A 4 38.38 -8.05 -18.12
CA ARG A 4 37.47 -6.96 -17.72
C ARG A 4 37.40 -6.87 -16.20
N LEU A 5 37.66 -5.65 -15.74
CA LEU A 5 37.82 -5.23 -14.36
C LEU A 5 36.54 -5.46 -13.54
N ARG A 6 36.74 -6.04 -12.35
CA ARG A 6 35.76 -6.10 -11.27
C ARG A 6 35.50 -4.67 -10.78
N ARG A 7 34.28 -4.16 -10.92
CA ARG A 7 33.82 -2.98 -10.17
C ARG A 7 33.16 -3.48 -8.88
N ALA A 8 33.80 -3.19 -7.75
CA ALA A 8 33.29 -3.51 -6.43
C ALA A 8 32.11 -2.58 -6.09
N LEU A 9 30.95 -3.17 -5.77
CA LEU A 9 29.82 -2.46 -5.17
C LEU A 9 30.18 -2.05 -3.73
N PRO A 10 29.81 -0.84 -3.27
CA PRO A 10 30.01 -0.47 -1.87
C PRO A 10 29.16 -1.37 -0.97
N ARG A 11 29.83 -2.03 -0.02
CA ARG A 11 29.20 -2.87 1.00
C ARG A 11 28.51 -1.98 2.02
N ALA A 12 27.19 -2.12 2.15
CA ALA A 12 26.44 -1.51 3.24
C ALA A 12 27.00 -1.95 4.61
N PRO A 13 27.11 -1.05 5.59
CA PRO A 13 27.65 -1.41 6.91
C PRO A 13 26.70 -2.37 7.64
N ARG A 14 27.18 -3.58 7.89
CA ARG A 14 26.63 -4.50 8.90
C ARG A 14 27.02 -3.99 10.28
N ARG A 15 26.05 -3.58 11.10
CA ARG A 15 26.19 -3.59 12.57
C ARG A 15 25.13 -4.52 13.18
N ARG A 16 25.63 -5.42 14.03
CA ARG A 16 24.93 -6.47 14.76
C ARG A 16 24.22 -5.91 16.00
N ARG A 17 23.00 -6.44 16.20
CA ARG A 17 22.31 -6.90 17.42
C ARG A 17 22.54 -6.21 18.78
N HIS A 18 21.37 -5.90 19.36
CA HIS A 18 20.94 -5.90 20.76
C HIS A 18 21.57 -4.94 21.75
N GLU A 19 20.73 -4.01 22.22
CA GLU A 19 20.50 -3.86 23.64
C GLU A 19 19.03 -3.50 23.93
N ARG A 20 18.63 -3.80 25.16
CA ARG A 20 17.27 -4.02 25.65
C ARG A 20 16.39 -2.77 25.50
N LEU A 21 15.24 -2.92 24.85
CA LEU A 21 14.09 -2.03 25.11
C LEU A 21 13.05 -2.88 25.83
N GLY A 22 12.80 -2.51 27.08
CA GLY A 22 11.88 -3.18 27.97
C GLY A 22 10.50 -3.29 27.35
N ALA A 23 9.90 -4.46 27.53
CA ALA A 23 8.48 -4.66 27.32
C ALA A 23 7.69 -3.76 28.29
N THR A 24 7.31 -2.58 27.83
CA THR A 24 6.27 -1.80 28.50
C THR A 24 4.93 -2.27 27.93
N PRO A 25 4.06 -2.94 28.72
CA PRO A 25 2.74 -3.30 28.25
C PRO A 25 1.95 -2.01 27.98
N TRP A 26 1.29 -1.97 26.82
CA TRP A 26 0.36 -0.90 26.44
C TRP A 26 -0.69 -0.71 27.55
N ARG A 27 -0.50 0.28 28.42
CA ARG A 27 -1.49 0.64 29.44
C ARG A 27 -2.69 1.28 28.75
N ARG A 28 -3.86 0.64 28.84
CA ARG A 28 -5.16 1.27 28.59
C ARG A 28 -5.29 2.49 29.51
N ARG A 29 -5.32 3.70 28.95
CA ARG A 29 -5.90 4.87 29.63
C ARG A 29 -7.36 4.99 29.22
N GLY A 30 -8.23 4.99 30.23
CA GLY A 30 -9.56 5.62 30.16
C GLY A 30 -10.68 4.77 29.56
N ALA A 31 -11.33 3.97 30.41
CA ALA A 31 -12.73 3.61 30.22
C ALA A 31 -13.59 4.83 30.56
N GLY A 32 -13.99 5.60 29.54
CA GLY A 32 -15.13 6.52 29.61
C GLY A 32 -16.37 5.84 29.03
N PRO A 33 -17.60 6.21 29.43
CA PRO A 33 -18.80 5.50 29.03
C PRO A 33 -18.95 5.52 27.50
N ALA A 34 -19.16 4.33 26.94
CA ALA A 34 -19.27 4.06 25.53
C ALA A 34 -20.47 4.81 24.92
N ARG A 35 -20.24 6.04 24.45
CA ARG A 35 -21.09 6.62 23.41
C ARG A 35 -20.67 5.95 22.11
N GLY A 36 -21.45 4.95 21.69
CA GLY A 36 -21.24 4.23 20.45
C GLY A 36 -21.12 5.19 19.28
N ARG A 37 -19.90 5.44 18.82
CA ARG A 37 -19.68 5.98 17.49
C ARG A 37 -20.06 4.85 16.55
N ARG A 38 -21.30 4.89 16.04
CA ARG A 38 -21.65 4.14 14.84
C ARG A 38 -20.61 4.54 13.80
N HIS A 39 -19.79 3.59 13.37
CA HIS A 39 -19.05 3.75 12.13
C HIS A 39 -20.13 3.89 11.06
N SER A 40 -20.22 5.08 10.47
CA SER A 40 -21.14 5.29 9.36
C SER A 40 -20.74 4.29 8.27
N PRO A 41 -21.67 3.50 7.70
CA PRO A 41 -21.35 2.49 6.68
C PRO A 41 -20.77 3.08 5.38
N ARG A 42 -20.56 4.39 5.32
CA ARG A 42 -20.02 5.16 4.20
C ARG A 42 -18.86 6.08 4.62
N ALA A 43 -17.94 5.65 5.48
CA ALA A 43 -16.64 6.30 5.55
C ALA A 43 -15.89 6.07 4.21
N ARG A 44 -16.24 6.83 3.17
CA ARG A 44 -15.41 6.99 1.98
C ARG A 44 -14.23 7.84 2.40
N TYR A 45 -13.01 7.30 2.26
CA TYR A 45 -11.81 8.11 2.34
C TYR A 45 -11.73 8.94 1.04
N GLY A 46 -11.92 10.26 1.15
CA GLY A 46 -11.77 11.22 0.05
C GLY A 46 -12.94 11.24 -0.93
N GLN A 47 -13.48 12.44 -1.18
CA GLN A 47 -14.18 12.69 -2.44
C GLN A 47 -13.17 12.67 -3.61
N ALA A 48 -13.64 12.56 -4.86
CA ALA A 48 -12.75 12.39 -6.02
C ALA A 48 -11.65 13.48 -6.08
N GLU A 49 -12.00 14.71 -5.73
CA GLU A 49 -11.12 15.88 -5.68
C GLU A 49 -10.05 15.80 -4.57
N GLU A 50 -10.33 15.06 -3.49
CA GLU A 50 -9.41 14.90 -2.35
C GLU A 50 -8.51 13.67 -2.47
N ARG A 51 -8.90 12.68 -3.29
CA ARG A 51 -8.18 11.41 -3.40
C ARG A 51 -6.73 11.57 -3.87
N GLY A 52 -6.49 12.45 -4.83
CA GLY A 52 -5.12 12.75 -5.28
C GLY A 52 -4.23 13.27 -4.14
N ALA A 53 -4.76 14.20 -3.34
CA ALA A 53 -4.05 14.75 -2.18
C ALA A 53 -3.83 13.70 -1.08
N LEU A 54 -4.78 12.77 -0.88
CA LEU A 54 -4.63 11.66 0.06
C LEU A 54 -3.54 10.68 -0.37
N LEU A 55 -3.45 10.37 -1.67
CA LEU A 55 -2.42 9.52 -2.23
C LEU A 55 -1.03 10.15 -2.10
N GLU A 56 -0.92 11.46 -2.39
CA GLU A 56 0.33 12.19 -2.21
C GLU A 56 0.76 12.21 -0.73
N LEU A 57 -0.17 12.50 0.18
CA LEU A 57 0.10 12.46 1.63
C LEU A 57 0.51 11.05 2.10
N ALA A 58 -0.13 10.00 1.58
CA ALA A 58 0.23 8.62 1.89
C ALA A 58 1.66 8.31 1.42
N ARG A 59 2.03 8.76 0.22
CA ARG A 59 3.37 8.58 -0.34
C ARG A 59 4.44 9.34 0.46
N GLN A 60 4.17 10.58 0.82
CA GLN A 60 5.03 11.38 1.70
C GLN A 60 5.28 10.67 3.03
N ARG A 61 4.22 10.13 3.64
CA ARG A 61 4.33 9.35 4.89
C ARG A 61 5.08 8.03 4.72
N ALA A 62 5.06 7.45 3.53
CA ALA A 62 5.79 6.24 3.19
C ALA A 62 7.27 6.49 2.80
N GLY A 63 7.74 7.75 2.81
CA GLY A 63 9.11 8.11 2.46
C GLY A 63 9.32 8.49 1.00
N ASP A 64 8.27 9.00 0.33
CA ASP A 64 8.32 9.55 -1.03
C ASP A 64 8.89 8.59 -2.09
N TRP A 65 8.49 7.32 -2.01
CA TRP A 65 8.79 6.36 -3.07
C TRP A 65 8.31 6.87 -4.43
N PRO A 66 9.06 6.64 -5.52
CA PRO A 66 8.61 7.05 -6.85
C PRO A 66 7.28 6.36 -7.20
N ALA A 67 6.47 7.02 -8.05
CA ALA A 67 5.19 6.49 -8.51
C ALA A 67 5.31 5.07 -9.10
N SER A 68 6.39 4.81 -9.84
CA SER A 68 6.70 3.50 -10.41
C SER A 68 7.00 2.40 -9.39
N ALA A 69 7.32 2.76 -8.14
CA ALA A 69 7.54 1.83 -7.03
C ALA A 69 6.37 1.84 -6.02
N THR A 70 5.27 2.52 -6.35
CA THR A 70 4.08 2.65 -5.52
C THR A 70 2.93 1.86 -6.15
N ALA A 71 2.17 1.14 -5.31
CA ALA A 71 0.96 0.45 -5.73
C ALA A 71 -0.23 0.92 -4.90
N GLU A 72 -1.37 1.13 -5.56
CA GLU A 72 -2.66 1.34 -4.91
C GLU A 72 -3.48 0.04 -5.01
N ILE A 73 -4.09 -0.34 -3.89
CA ILE A 73 -4.87 -1.56 -3.76
C ILE A 73 -6.28 -1.17 -3.34
N GLY A 74 -7.30 -1.60 -4.10
CA GLY A 74 -8.69 -1.25 -3.86
C GLY A 74 -9.66 -2.19 -4.55
N ASP A 75 -10.95 -2.11 -4.22
CA ASP A 75 -12.02 -2.94 -4.79
C ASP A 75 -13.01 -2.15 -5.64
N THR A 76 -12.72 -0.87 -5.90
CA THR A 76 -13.59 0.04 -6.66
C THR A 76 -12.96 0.54 -7.96
N PRO A 77 -13.78 0.86 -8.98
CA PRO A 77 -13.29 1.52 -10.20
C PRO A 77 -12.61 2.86 -9.92
N GLU A 78 -13.02 3.57 -8.87
CA GLU A 78 -12.39 4.82 -8.44
C GLU A 78 -10.95 4.60 -8.00
N ASP A 79 -10.64 3.53 -7.26
CA ASP A 79 -9.26 3.21 -6.85
C ASP A 79 -8.38 2.89 -8.08
N VAL A 80 -8.94 2.24 -9.10
CA VAL A 80 -8.26 2.02 -10.37
C VAL A 80 -7.97 3.35 -11.07
N ALA A 81 -8.97 4.22 -11.18
CA ALA A 81 -8.83 5.51 -11.84
C ALA A 81 -7.79 6.40 -11.14
N THR A 82 -7.80 6.46 -9.80
CA THR A 82 -6.84 7.29 -9.05
C THR A 82 -5.42 6.75 -9.12
N ALA A 83 -5.25 5.42 -9.10
CA ALA A 83 -3.95 4.79 -9.28
C ALA A 83 -3.34 5.17 -10.65
N LYS A 84 -4.14 5.08 -11.72
CA LYS A 84 -3.70 5.43 -13.08
C LYS A 84 -3.38 6.90 -13.22
N ALA A 85 -4.23 7.79 -12.69
CA ALA A 85 -3.98 9.22 -12.71
C ALA A 85 -2.70 9.60 -11.95
N ALA A 86 -2.37 8.89 -10.87
CA ALA A 86 -1.16 9.09 -10.08
C ALA A 86 0.10 8.39 -10.65
N GLY A 87 -0.05 7.59 -11.72
CA GLY A 87 1.04 6.80 -12.31
C GLY A 87 1.50 5.63 -11.43
N PHE A 88 0.64 5.15 -10.53
CA PHE A 88 0.89 4.00 -9.67
C PHE A 88 0.49 2.70 -10.37
N ARG A 89 1.04 1.58 -9.88
CA ARG A 89 0.50 0.27 -10.21
C ARG A 89 -0.86 0.08 -9.53
N SER A 90 -1.86 -0.34 -10.27
CA SER A 90 -3.20 -0.62 -9.76
C SER A 90 -3.41 -2.12 -9.56
N ILE A 91 -3.64 -2.54 -8.31
CA ILE A 91 -4.00 -3.92 -7.97
C ILE A 91 -5.44 -3.92 -7.45
N ALA A 92 -6.37 -4.40 -8.26
CA ALA A 92 -7.77 -4.45 -7.88
C ALA A 92 -8.12 -5.79 -7.22
N VAL A 93 -8.83 -5.74 -6.10
CA VAL A 93 -9.33 -6.93 -5.40
C VAL A 93 -10.80 -7.12 -5.75
N SER A 94 -11.14 -8.23 -6.39
CA SER A 94 -12.53 -8.62 -6.61
C SER A 94 -13.19 -8.86 -5.26
N SER A 95 -14.22 -8.07 -4.95
CA SER A 95 -14.94 -8.16 -3.68
C SER A 95 -16.45 -8.23 -3.93
N PRO A 96 -17.25 -8.67 -2.94
CA PRO A 96 -18.71 -8.60 -3.04
C PRO A 96 -19.28 -7.19 -3.23
N ARG A 97 -18.48 -6.12 -3.03
CA ARG A 97 -18.89 -4.74 -3.32
C ARG A 97 -18.76 -4.41 -4.79
N THR A 98 -17.77 -5.00 -5.47
CA THR A 98 -17.64 -4.91 -6.92
C THR A 98 -18.78 -5.71 -7.53
N ARG A 99 -19.70 -5.05 -8.24
CA ARG A 99 -20.87 -5.76 -8.81
C ARG A 99 -20.47 -6.67 -9.96
N ASP A 100 -19.49 -6.23 -10.74
CA ASP A 100 -18.94 -6.98 -11.87
C ASP A 100 -17.41 -6.77 -11.92
N ARG A 101 -16.67 -7.87 -12.08
CA ARG A 101 -15.22 -7.86 -12.26
C ARG A 101 -14.80 -7.05 -13.49
N ALA A 102 -15.66 -6.93 -14.50
CA ALA A 102 -15.44 -6.09 -15.67
C ALA A 102 -15.30 -4.59 -15.31
N GLU A 103 -15.89 -4.14 -14.20
CA GLU A 103 -15.72 -2.75 -13.73
C GLU A 103 -14.27 -2.43 -13.31
N LEU A 104 -13.47 -3.47 -13.03
CA LEU A 104 -12.06 -3.36 -12.63
C LEU A 104 -11.08 -3.55 -13.80
N ALA A 105 -11.56 -3.65 -15.04
CA ALA A 105 -10.74 -4.00 -16.21
C ALA A 105 -9.58 -3.02 -16.51
N GLY A 106 -9.59 -1.82 -15.93
CA GLY A 106 -8.49 -0.86 -16.04
C GLY A 106 -7.30 -1.12 -15.10
N ALA A 107 -7.42 -2.07 -14.16
CA ALA A 107 -6.35 -2.40 -13.23
C ALA A 107 -5.17 -3.08 -13.93
N ASP A 108 -3.96 -2.94 -13.39
CA ASP A 108 -2.80 -3.70 -13.88
C ASP A 108 -2.91 -5.19 -13.54
N GLU A 109 -3.57 -5.48 -12.41
CA GLU A 109 -3.82 -6.85 -11.96
C GLU A 109 -5.14 -6.91 -11.19
N ILE A 110 -5.94 -7.94 -11.44
CA ILE A 110 -7.18 -8.21 -10.69
C ILE A 110 -7.00 -9.53 -9.94
N VAL A 111 -7.11 -9.48 -8.63
CA VAL A 111 -6.94 -10.63 -7.72
C VAL A 111 -8.22 -10.89 -6.94
N ASP A 112 -8.40 -12.09 -6.43
CA ASP A 112 -9.65 -12.47 -5.74
C ASP A 112 -9.57 -12.26 -4.21
N ASP A 113 -8.35 -12.13 -3.67
CA ASP A 113 -8.11 -12.02 -2.23
C ASP A 113 -6.76 -11.36 -1.88
N MET A 114 -6.51 -11.21 -0.58
CA MET A 114 -5.26 -10.64 -0.06
C MET A 114 -4.03 -11.49 -0.33
N ASP A 115 -4.17 -12.81 -0.47
CA ASP A 115 -3.04 -13.68 -0.84
C ASP A 115 -2.61 -13.39 -2.29
N GLY A 116 -3.57 -13.13 -3.17
CA GLY A 116 -3.34 -12.62 -4.52
C GLY A 116 -2.60 -11.29 -4.50
N VAL A 117 -3.02 -10.33 -3.66
CA VAL A 117 -2.32 -9.04 -3.51
C VAL A 117 -0.85 -9.24 -3.13
N ILE A 118 -0.57 -10.10 -2.15
CA ILE A 118 0.80 -10.37 -1.71
C ILE A 118 1.63 -10.98 -2.85
N ARG A 119 1.07 -11.94 -3.59
CA ARG A 119 1.74 -12.55 -4.75
C ARG A 119 2.03 -11.51 -5.84
N ALA A 120 1.07 -10.63 -6.12
CA ALA A 120 1.19 -9.53 -7.07
C ALA A 120 2.32 -8.56 -6.69
N LEU A 121 2.42 -8.18 -5.42
CA LEU A 121 3.48 -7.29 -4.93
C LEU A 121 4.86 -7.95 -5.01
N LEU A 122 4.96 -9.25 -4.67
CA LEU A 122 6.23 -9.98 -4.68
C LEU A 122 6.71 -10.36 -6.10
N SER A 123 5.82 -10.39 -7.10
CA SER A 123 6.19 -10.71 -8.49
C SER A 123 6.93 -9.57 -9.20
N ALA A 124 6.67 -8.31 -8.80
CA ALA A 124 7.30 -7.12 -9.39
C ALA A 124 8.73 -6.86 -8.91
N GLY A 125 9.20 -7.57 -7.88
CA GLY A 125 10.56 -7.46 -7.36
C GLY A 125 11.59 -8.38 -8.03
N ARG A 126 11.27 -8.99 -9.17
CA ARG A 126 12.13 -9.92 -9.91
C ARG A 126 12.56 -9.35 -11.26
#